data_AF-A0A5P0VWL4-F1
#
_entry.id   AF-A0A5P0VWL4-F1
#
_cell.length_a   1.000
_cell.length_b   1.000
_cell.length_c   1.000
_cell.angle_alpha   90.00
_cell.angle_beta   90.00
_cell.angle_gamma   90.00
#
_symmetry.space_group_name_H-M   'P 1'
#
loop_
_entity.id
_entity.type
_entity.pdbx_description
1 polymer ?
#
loop_
_entity_poly.entity_id
_entity_poly.type
_entity_poly.pdbx_seq_one_letter_code
_entity_poly.pdbx_strand_id
1 'polypeptide(L)'
;MKKKEELSLGGSVVVTIIFAVLALLSYNSDAGTLTVIPIAGIVIGVVMCIMAAIEQSKKSAREEEQNNFSDKLVYDSKHGDEDLMLYFNNQQKTITIGSSTTSNVTQEVVNDFVKTEVVDADSFIAVLDANQRKVLRVSGNAGKINRKTFSIAGDYEEKCGKRLLSSNPTLRAYNDYAFITDDVNQYVFILTPNKSYFLLYSDLVSVSYEENGNDVYNKSLGGAVVGGLLFGGVGAIVGGSTAKAKQNKEVSKMVIKILKKDTANPNIRLVIYSGVILKTKNTADNMRYEELMKEVTGIKDIFSVILDIADNQKKFSKDEESVPSPVSVADELTKLANLKAQGILSEEEFEKQKAKLLG
;
A
#
# COMPACT_ATOMS: atom_id res chain seq x y z
N MET A 1 -7.46 -38.14 -30.79
CA MET A 1 -5.99 -38.32 -30.91
C MET A 1 -5.35 -37.02 -31.36
N LYS A 2 -4.63 -36.35 -30.46
CA LYS A 2 -3.41 -35.57 -30.72
C LYS A 2 -2.88 -35.15 -29.34
N LYS A 3 -2.03 -36.03 -28.77
CA LYS A 3 -1.26 -35.77 -27.56
C LYS A 3 -0.22 -34.72 -27.98
N LYS A 4 -0.39 -33.47 -27.55
CA LYS A 4 0.72 -32.52 -27.54
C LYS A 4 1.64 -33.04 -26.43
N GLU A 5 2.77 -33.61 -26.79
CA GLU A 5 3.84 -33.87 -25.83
C GLU A 5 4.34 -32.49 -25.38
N GLU A 6 3.81 -32.02 -24.25
CA GLU A 6 4.49 -31.01 -23.48
C GLU A 6 5.77 -31.65 -22.97
N LEU A 7 6.91 -31.16 -23.46
CA LEU A 7 8.19 -31.43 -22.83
C LEU A 7 8.03 -30.96 -21.38
N SER A 8 7.90 -31.90 -20.43
CA SER A 8 7.95 -31.52 -19.01
C SER A 8 9.22 -30.70 -18.80
N LEU A 9 9.22 -29.76 -17.86
CA LEU A 9 10.39 -28.91 -17.64
C LEU A 9 11.67 -29.73 -17.32
N GLY A 10 11.51 -30.95 -16.80
CA GLY A 10 12.60 -31.92 -16.69
C GLY A 10 13.19 -32.31 -18.06
N GLY A 11 12.36 -32.46 -19.08
CA GLY A 11 12.77 -32.63 -20.47
C GLY A 11 13.50 -31.42 -21.05
N SER A 12 13.06 -30.18 -20.75
CA SER A 12 13.78 -28.99 -21.25
C SER A 12 15.14 -28.81 -20.57
N VAL A 13 15.25 -29.10 -19.27
CA VAL A 13 16.52 -29.10 -18.53
C VAL A 13 17.49 -30.15 -19.07
N VAL A 14 17.00 -31.37 -19.32
CA VAL A 14 17.80 -32.45 -19.94
C VAL A 14 18.29 -32.04 -21.33
N VAL A 15 17.43 -31.42 -22.15
CA VAL A 15 17.80 -30.92 -23.47
C VAL A 15 18.84 -29.80 -23.38
N THR A 16 18.71 -28.85 -22.46
CA THR A 16 19.70 -27.78 -22.24
C THR A 16 21.05 -28.34 -21.78
N ILE A 17 21.05 -29.33 -20.88
CA ILE A 17 22.27 -30.02 -20.44
C ILE A 17 22.92 -30.76 -21.62
N ILE A 18 22.13 -31.45 -22.46
CA ILE A 18 22.63 -32.13 -23.66
C ILE A 18 23.25 -31.12 -24.64
N PHE A 19 22.61 -29.98 -24.90
CA PHE A 19 23.17 -28.94 -25.76
C PHE A 19 24.45 -28.32 -25.19
N ALA A 20 24.53 -28.12 -23.87
CA ALA A 20 25.74 -27.65 -23.20
C ALA A 20 26.89 -28.67 -23.31
N VAL A 21 26.60 -29.96 -23.14
CA VAL A 21 27.57 -31.05 -23.30
C VAL A 21 28.01 -31.17 -24.77
N LEU A 22 27.10 -31.07 -25.74
CA LEU A 22 27.44 -31.09 -27.16
C LEU A 22 28.31 -29.89 -27.57
N ALA A 23 28.03 -28.70 -27.02
CA ALA A 23 28.87 -27.51 -27.24
C ALA A 23 30.28 -27.69 -26.66
N LEU A 24 30.40 -28.27 -25.46
CA LEU A 24 31.69 -28.63 -24.85
C LEU A 24 32.46 -29.69 -25.66
N LEU A 25 31.77 -30.69 -26.21
CA LEU A 25 32.38 -31.73 -27.03
C LEU A 25 32.81 -31.23 -28.42
N SER A 26 32.15 -30.19 -28.95
CA SER A 26 32.54 -29.54 -30.21
C SER A 26 33.78 -28.64 -30.10
N TYR A 27 34.31 -28.43 -28.89
CA TYR A 27 35.41 -27.50 -28.60
C TYR A 27 36.82 -28.02 -28.97
N ASN A 28 36.97 -29.23 -29.51
CA ASN A 28 38.27 -29.73 -29.98
C ASN A 28 38.52 -29.40 -31.46
N SER A 29 38.91 -28.15 -31.74
CA SER A 29 39.74 -27.81 -32.91
C SER A 29 40.37 -26.43 -32.76
N ASP A 30 41.70 -26.43 -32.57
CA ASP A 30 42.72 -25.38 -32.71
C ASP A 30 42.48 -23.92 -32.27
N ALA A 31 43.32 -23.55 -31.30
CA ALA A 31 44.01 -22.26 -31.04
C ALA A 31 43.30 -20.92 -31.32
N GLY A 32 43.13 -20.13 -30.25
CA GLY A 32 43.01 -18.67 -30.34
C GLY A 32 42.48 -18.04 -29.06
N THR A 33 43.27 -17.15 -28.47
CA THR A 33 43.10 -16.47 -27.17
C THR A 33 41.86 -15.56 -27.13
N LEU A 34 40.65 -16.13 -27.14
CA LEU A 34 39.37 -15.42 -26.93
C LEU A 34 38.24 -16.34 -26.39
N THR A 35 38.55 -17.40 -25.65
CA THR A 35 37.60 -18.53 -25.44
C THR A 35 37.29 -18.91 -24.00
N VAL A 36 37.76 -18.15 -23.00
CA VAL A 36 37.44 -18.43 -21.57
C VAL A 36 36.06 -17.85 -21.16
N ILE A 37 35.55 -16.86 -21.90
CA ILE A 37 34.27 -16.18 -21.61
C ILE A 37 33.01 -17.04 -21.96
N PRO A 38 32.95 -17.87 -23.04
CA PRO A 38 31.76 -18.69 -23.32
C PRO A 38 31.58 -19.87 -22.35
N ILE A 39 32.66 -20.50 -21.84
CA ILE A 39 32.54 -21.66 -20.94
C ILE A 39 31.98 -21.23 -19.58
N ALA A 40 32.44 -20.11 -19.03
CA ALA A 40 31.92 -19.57 -17.77
C ALA A 40 30.43 -19.22 -17.88
N GLY A 41 30.00 -18.62 -19.00
CA GLY A 41 28.59 -18.31 -19.27
C GLY A 41 27.71 -19.55 -19.36
N ILE A 42 28.18 -20.62 -20.04
CA ILE A 42 27.46 -21.90 -20.12
C ILE A 42 27.34 -22.54 -18.74
N VAL A 43 28.42 -22.56 -17.95
CA VAL A 43 28.40 -23.12 -16.59
C VAL A 43 27.43 -22.35 -15.69
N ILE A 44 27.47 -21.02 -15.70
CA ILE A 44 26.54 -20.18 -14.93
C ILE A 44 25.09 -20.43 -15.36
N GLY A 45 24.83 -20.51 -16.67
CA GLY A 45 23.50 -20.81 -17.20
C GLY A 45 22.96 -22.18 -16.73
N VAL A 46 23.80 -23.22 -16.80
CA VAL A 46 23.43 -24.56 -16.32
C VAL A 46 23.14 -24.55 -14.81
N VAL A 47 23.98 -23.87 -14.01
CA VAL A 47 23.76 -23.74 -12.56
C VAL A 47 22.43 -23.02 -12.26
N MET A 48 22.13 -21.92 -12.97
CA MET A 48 20.86 -21.20 -12.82
C MET A 48 19.66 -22.08 -13.18
N CYS A 49 19.73 -22.87 -14.27
CA CYS A 49 18.67 -23.81 -14.64
C CYS A 49 18.45 -24.89 -13.57
N ILE A 50 19.53 -25.45 -13.02
CA ILE A 50 19.44 -26.44 -11.93
C ILE A 50 18.81 -25.80 -10.68
N MET A 51 19.24 -24.60 -10.29
CA MET A 51 18.67 -23.90 -9.14
C MET A 51 17.17 -23.60 -9.33
N ALA A 52 16.77 -23.15 -10.52
CA ALA A 52 15.35 -22.92 -10.84
C ALA A 52 14.53 -24.21 -10.79
N ALA A 53 15.06 -25.33 -11.32
CA ALA A 53 14.39 -26.62 -11.28
C ALA A 53 14.26 -27.16 -9.84
N ILE A 54 15.28 -26.98 -9.00
CA ILE A 54 15.23 -27.32 -7.58
C ILE A 54 14.16 -26.49 -6.87
N GLU A 55 14.10 -25.18 -7.11
CA GLU A 55 13.12 -24.31 -6.45
C GLU A 55 11.69 -24.66 -6.87
N GLN A 56 11.47 -24.95 -8.15
CA GLN A 56 10.18 -25.40 -8.63
C GLN A 56 9.78 -26.77 -8.05
N SER A 57 10.72 -27.71 -7.93
CA SER A 57 10.45 -28.99 -7.28
C SER A 57 10.06 -28.81 -5.81
N LYS A 58 10.71 -27.89 -5.09
CA LYS A 58 10.34 -27.58 -3.70
C LYS A 58 8.96 -26.93 -3.62
N LYS A 59 8.66 -25.97 -4.51
CA LYS A 59 7.33 -25.35 -4.61
C LYS A 59 6.24 -26.39 -4.82
N SER A 60 6.41 -27.30 -5.78
CA SER A 60 5.44 -28.39 -6.02
C SER A 60 5.27 -29.32 -4.82
N ALA A 61 6.35 -29.65 -4.11
CA ALA A 61 6.26 -30.44 -2.88
C ALA A 61 5.45 -29.71 -1.79
N ARG A 62 5.65 -28.39 -1.62
CA ARG A 62 4.87 -27.57 -0.68
C ARG A 62 3.39 -27.49 -1.07
N GLU A 63 3.10 -27.33 -2.37
CA GLU A 63 1.72 -27.35 -2.89
C GLU A 63 1.02 -28.69 -2.60
N GLU A 64 1.71 -29.81 -2.76
CA GLU A 64 1.19 -31.15 -2.46
C GLU A 64 0.87 -31.30 -0.96
N GLU A 65 1.80 -30.90 -0.09
CA GLU A 65 1.59 -30.89 1.37
C GLU A 65 0.38 -30.02 1.77
N GLN A 66 0.25 -28.84 1.16
CA GLN A 66 -0.85 -27.92 1.43
C GLN A 66 -2.21 -28.47 0.97
N ASN A 67 -2.25 -29.21 -0.15
CA ASN A 67 -3.45 -29.87 -0.63
C ASN A 67 -3.85 -31.04 0.28
N ASN A 68 -2.90 -31.92 0.61
CA ASN A 68 -3.09 -33.04 1.53
C ASN A 68 -3.55 -32.58 2.94
N PHE A 69 -3.06 -31.42 3.37
CA PHE A 69 -3.50 -30.77 4.60
C PHE A 69 -4.95 -30.25 4.47
N SER A 70 -5.27 -29.59 3.36
CA SER A 70 -6.60 -29.01 3.14
C SER A 70 -7.74 -30.03 3.09
N ASP A 71 -7.48 -31.24 2.61
CA ASP A 71 -8.46 -32.33 2.54
C ASP A 71 -8.98 -32.77 3.92
N LYS A 72 -8.23 -32.45 4.98
CA LYS A 72 -8.58 -32.77 6.37
C LYS A 72 -9.36 -31.65 7.06
N LEU A 73 -9.59 -30.53 6.37
CA LEU A 73 -10.20 -29.32 6.93
C LEU A 73 -11.62 -29.10 6.39
N VAL A 74 -12.47 -28.50 7.21
CA VAL A 74 -13.75 -27.93 6.79
C VAL A 74 -13.63 -26.42 6.74
N TYR A 75 -13.75 -25.83 5.55
CA TYR A 75 -13.62 -24.40 5.33
C TYR A 75 -14.53 -23.93 4.20
N ASP A 76 -14.94 -22.66 4.24
CA ASP A 76 -15.79 -22.02 3.23
C ASP A 76 -14.98 -21.39 2.10
N SER A 77 -13.79 -20.87 2.44
CA SER A 77 -12.86 -20.24 1.48
C SER A 77 -11.42 -20.35 1.98
N LYS A 78 -10.46 -20.14 1.07
CA LYS A 78 -9.03 -20.07 1.41
C LYS A 78 -8.36 -18.89 0.70
N HIS A 79 -7.26 -18.40 1.26
CA HIS A 79 -6.48 -17.30 0.69
C HIS A 79 -5.00 -17.49 1.00
N GLY A 80 -4.15 -17.25 0.02
CA GLY A 80 -2.70 -17.30 0.18
C GLY A 80 -1.99 -18.26 -0.79
N ASP A 81 -0.81 -18.59 -0.32
CA ASP A 81 0.34 -19.29 -0.86
C ASP A 81 0.45 -20.81 -0.86
N GLU A 82 1.46 -21.37 -1.56
CA GLU A 82 2.03 -22.67 -1.17
C GLU A 82 2.81 -22.61 0.15
N ASP A 83 3.39 -21.46 0.52
CA ASP A 83 4.21 -21.29 1.72
C ASP A 83 3.36 -20.92 2.95
N LEU A 84 2.27 -20.19 2.72
CA LEU A 84 1.34 -19.71 3.74
C LEU A 84 -0.11 -19.65 3.21
N MET A 85 -0.96 -20.54 3.70
CA MET A 85 -2.37 -20.61 3.32
C MET A 85 -3.28 -20.38 4.53
N LEU A 86 -4.30 -19.55 4.38
CA LEU A 86 -5.36 -19.34 5.37
C LEU A 86 -6.64 -20.02 4.91
N TYR A 87 -7.23 -20.84 5.77
CA TYR A 87 -8.51 -21.53 5.56
C TYR A 87 -9.55 -20.93 6.49
N PHE A 88 -10.60 -20.36 5.91
CA PHE A 88 -11.64 -19.64 6.66
C PHE A 88 -12.87 -20.50 6.83
N ASN A 89 -13.34 -20.65 8.06
CA ASN A 89 -14.63 -21.23 8.40
C ASN A 89 -15.46 -20.19 9.17
N ASN A 90 -16.29 -19.46 8.44
CA ASN A 90 -17.09 -18.36 8.97
C ASN A 90 -18.24 -18.86 9.87
N GLN A 91 -18.75 -20.07 9.64
CA GLN A 91 -19.78 -20.67 10.50
C GLN A 91 -19.21 -21.00 11.89
N GLN A 92 -18.03 -21.60 11.95
CA GLN A 92 -17.32 -21.91 13.19
C GLN A 92 -16.54 -20.71 13.75
N LYS A 93 -16.47 -19.60 13.00
CA LYS A 93 -15.69 -18.40 13.33
C LYS A 93 -14.21 -18.74 13.58
N THR A 94 -13.62 -19.55 12.70
CA THR A 94 -12.22 -19.96 12.82
C THR A 94 -11.44 -19.68 11.55
N ILE A 95 -10.16 -19.38 11.72
CA ILE A 95 -9.17 -19.34 10.64
C ILE A 95 -8.09 -20.36 10.98
N THR A 96 -7.93 -21.37 10.14
CA THR A 96 -6.77 -22.28 10.21
C THR A 96 -5.68 -21.74 9.31
N ILE A 97 -4.50 -21.49 9.86
CA ILE A 97 -3.32 -21.00 9.15
C ILE A 97 -2.39 -22.20 8.96
N GLY A 98 -2.07 -22.53 7.71
CA GLY A 98 -1.04 -23.50 7.37
C GLY A 98 0.20 -22.79 6.85
N SER A 99 1.37 -23.15 7.35
CA SER A 99 2.66 -22.79 6.72
C SER A 99 3.43 -24.06 6.37
N SER A 100 3.84 -24.16 5.12
CA SER A 100 4.40 -25.38 4.56
C SER A 100 5.93 -25.41 4.61
N THR A 101 6.46 -26.60 4.80
CA THR A 101 7.79 -27.02 4.34
C THR A 101 7.62 -28.07 3.25
N THR A 102 8.71 -28.57 2.66
CA THR A 102 8.64 -29.63 1.65
C THR A 102 8.26 -31.01 2.21
N SER A 103 7.86 -31.09 3.48
CA SER A 103 7.61 -32.37 4.16
C SER A 103 6.48 -32.33 5.18
N ASN A 104 5.92 -31.15 5.48
CA ASN A 104 4.88 -30.98 6.48
C ASN A 104 4.23 -29.59 6.37
N VAL A 105 3.04 -29.45 6.95
CA VAL A 105 2.38 -28.16 7.21
C VAL A 105 2.32 -27.90 8.71
N THR A 106 2.97 -26.85 9.18
CA THR A 106 2.73 -26.32 10.52
C THR A 106 1.38 -25.62 10.53
N GLN A 107 0.55 -25.88 11.54
CA GLN A 107 -0.76 -25.25 11.65
C GLN A 107 -0.92 -24.43 12.94
N GLU A 108 -1.66 -23.33 12.82
CA GLU A 108 -2.23 -22.59 13.95
C GLU A 108 -3.70 -22.26 13.69
N VAL A 109 -4.52 -22.22 14.74
CA VAL A 109 -5.93 -21.87 14.63
C VAL A 109 -6.20 -20.56 15.37
N VAL A 110 -6.87 -19.64 14.68
CA VAL A 110 -7.43 -18.42 15.25
C VAL A 110 -8.91 -18.64 15.46
N ASN A 111 -9.36 -18.57 16.70
CA ASN A 111 -10.77 -18.71 17.08
C ASN A 111 -11.46 -17.35 17.14
N ASP A 112 -12.80 -17.38 17.15
CA ASP A 112 -13.67 -16.21 17.23
C ASP A 112 -13.37 -15.17 16.14
N PHE A 113 -13.05 -15.58 14.91
CA PHE A 113 -12.74 -14.64 13.83
C PHE A 113 -13.58 -14.96 12.61
N VAL A 114 -14.32 -13.97 12.10
CA VAL A 114 -15.11 -14.09 10.87
C VAL A 114 -14.47 -13.25 9.78
N LYS A 115 -14.01 -13.90 8.70
CA LYS A 115 -13.43 -13.19 7.56
C LYS A 115 -14.52 -12.44 6.80
N THR A 116 -14.44 -11.12 6.83
CA THR A 116 -15.14 -10.23 5.89
C THR A 116 -14.28 -9.94 4.66
N GLU A 117 -13.17 -9.23 4.83
CA GLU A 117 -12.22 -8.91 3.76
C GLU A 117 -10.84 -9.52 4.05
N VAL A 118 -10.08 -9.80 2.99
CA VAL A 118 -8.70 -10.27 3.06
C VAL A 118 -7.90 -9.64 1.91
N VAL A 119 -6.67 -9.23 2.18
CA VAL A 119 -5.74 -8.67 1.20
C VAL A 119 -4.32 -9.13 1.46
N ASP A 120 -3.52 -9.19 0.40
CA ASP A 120 -2.08 -9.43 0.47
C ASP A 120 -1.33 -8.09 0.47
N ALA A 121 -0.56 -7.85 1.53
CA ALA A 121 0.57 -6.93 1.50
C ALA A 121 1.84 -7.73 1.15
N ASP A 122 2.89 -7.06 0.68
CA ASP A 122 4.11 -7.71 0.17
C ASP A 122 4.76 -8.68 1.19
N SER A 123 4.63 -8.40 2.49
CA SER A 123 5.23 -9.22 3.57
C SER A 123 4.23 -9.89 4.52
N PHE A 124 2.92 -9.70 4.33
CA PHE A 124 1.90 -10.32 5.18
C PHE A 124 0.50 -10.33 4.56
N ILE A 125 -0.34 -11.23 5.03
CA ILE A 125 -1.78 -11.27 4.74
C ILE A 125 -2.51 -10.52 5.87
N ALA A 126 -3.41 -9.60 5.50
CA ALA A 126 -4.30 -8.93 6.43
C ALA A 126 -5.73 -9.44 6.26
N VAL A 127 -6.36 -9.84 7.36
CA VAL A 127 -7.74 -10.34 7.39
C VAL A 127 -8.56 -9.45 8.31
N LEU A 128 -9.63 -8.87 7.79
CA LEU A 128 -10.55 -8.01 8.56
C LEU A 128 -11.79 -8.81 8.98
N ASP A 129 -12.10 -8.76 10.27
CA ASP A 129 -13.42 -9.03 10.83
C ASP A 129 -14.08 -7.67 11.10
N ALA A 130 -14.87 -7.22 10.14
CA ALA A 130 -15.56 -5.93 10.20
C ALA A 130 -16.62 -5.95 11.30
N ASN A 131 -17.29 -7.08 11.54
CA ASN A 131 -18.35 -7.17 12.54
C ASN A 131 -17.82 -6.94 13.95
N GLN A 132 -16.69 -7.55 14.27
CA GLN A 132 -16.03 -7.40 15.58
C GLN A 132 -14.98 -6.29 15.62
N ARG A 133 -14.75 -5.59 14.50
CA ARG A 133 -13.76 -4.51 14.37
C ARG A 133 -12.38 -4.94 14.88
N LYS A 134 -11.92 -6.08 14.34
CA LYS A 134 -10.58 -6.59 14.59
C LYS A 134 -9.92 -7.02 13.30
N VAL A 135 -8.60 -6.94 13.28
CA VAL A 135 -7.81 -7.31 12.12
C VAL A 135 -6.72 -8.29 12.54
N LEU A 136 -6.56 -9.35 11.76
CA LEU A 136 -5.51 -10.35 11.90
C LEU A 136 -4.43 -10.06 10.86
N ARG A 137 -3.20 -9.91 11.32
CA ARG A 137 -2.01 -9.91 10.46
C ARG A 137 -1.36 -11.28 10.55
N VAL A 138 -1.09 -11.92 9.42
CA VAL A 138 -0.39 -13.20 9.34
C VAL A 138 0.77 -13.10 8.35
N SER A 139 1.96 -13.51 8.78
CA SER A 139 3.07 -13.80 7.90
C SER A 139 3.68 -15.14 8.27
N GLY A 140 4.37 -15.76 7.34
CA GLY A 140 4.95 -17.08 7.58
C GLY A 140 5.78 -17.54 6.40
N ASN A 141 6.76 -18.38 6.69
CA ASN A 141 7.64 -18.99 5.69
C ASN A 141 8.30 -20.21 6.35
N ALA A 142 8.52 -21.27 5.56
CA ALA A 142 9.27 -22.46 5.96
C ALA A 142 8.73 -23.07 7.27
N GLY A 143 7.42 -23.22 7.34
CA GLY A 143 6.72 -23.80 8.50
C GLY A 143 6.67 -22.90 9.74
N LYS A 144 7.13 -21.65 9.67
CA LYS A 144 6.99 -20.67 10.76
C LYS A 144 5.78 -19.79 10.51
N ILE A 145 4.98 -19.59 11.56
CA ILE A 145 3.81 -18.69 11.53
C ILE A 145 4.06 -17.54 12.52
N ASN A 146 3.87 -16.31 12.05
CA ASN A 146 3.82 -15.10 12.85
C ASN A 146 2.45 -14.46 12.65
N ARG A 147 1.64 -14.45 13.71
CA ARG A 147 0.34 -13.82 13.66
C ARG A 147 0.12 -12.87 14.81
N LYS A 148 -0.67 -11.83 14.56
CA LYS A 148 -1.14 -10.92 15.61
C LYS A 148 -2.53 -10.41 15.27
N THR A 149 -3.42 -10.47 16.26
CA THR A 149 -4.76 -9.89 16.17
C THR A 149 -4.77 -8.56 16.88
N PHE A 150 -5.36 -7.54 16.26
CA PHE A 150 -5.48 -6.19 16.77
C PHE A 150 -6.96 -5.82 16.93
N SER A 151 -7.31 -5.19 18.04
CA SER A 151 -8.68 -4.75 18.34
C SER A 151 -8.86 -3.29 17.96
N ILE A 152 -9.43 -3.03 16.79
CA ILE A 152 -9.74 -1.66 16.33
C ILE A 152 -10.86 -1.06 17.21
N ALA A 153 -11.83 -1.87 17.62
CA ALA A 153 -12.84 -1.44 18.60
C ALA A 153 -12.22 -1.01 19.92
N GLY A 154 -11.25 -1.76 20.44
CA GLY A 154 -10.55 -1.42 21.67
C GLY A 154 -9.80 -0.09 21.54
N ASP A 155 -9.01 0.07 20.48
CA ASP A 155 -8.25 1.30 20.23
C ASP A 155 -9.19 2.52 20.05
N TYR A 156 -10.34 2.32 19.41
CA TYR A 156 -11.36 3.36 19.24
C TYR A 156 -11.99 3.74 20.58
N GLU A 157 -12.42 2.78 21.39
CA GLU A 157 -13.05 3.03 22.68
C GLU A 157 -12.07 3.68 23.67
N GLU A 158 -10.82 3.24 23.70
CA GLU A 158 -9.74 3.84 24.51
C GLU A 158 -9.53 5.32 24.13
N LYS A 159 -9.53 5.63 22.83
CA LYS A 159 -9.22 6.98 22.35
C LYS A 159 -10.41 7.93 22.39
N CYS A 160 -11.63 7.44 22.12
CA CYS A 160 -12.83 8.28 21.99
C CYS A 160 -13.76 8.20 23.20
N GLY A 161 -13.59 7.22 24.11
CA GLY A 161 -14.49 7.00 25.25
C GLY A 161 -15.91 6.57 24.85
N LYS A 162 -16.10 6.09 23.61
CA LYS A 162 -17.40 5.67 23.08
C LYS A 162 -17.27 4.48 22.15
N ARG A 163 -18.35 3.74 21.98
CA ARG A 163 -18.41 2.59 21.07
C ARG A 163 -18.50 3.02 19.62
N LEU A 164 -17.98 2.16 18.74
CA LEU A 164 -18.12 2.30 17.29
C LEU A 164 -19.59 2.22 16.87
N LEU A 165 -19.98 3.08 15.93
CA LEU A 165 -21.24 2.99 15.20
C LEU A 165 -21.19 1.85 14.19
N SER A 166 -22.36 1.30 13.87
CA SER A 166 -22.49 0.30 12.81
C SER A 166 -22.11 0.90 11.46
N SER A 167 -21.14 0.28 10.77
CA SER A 167 -20.72 0.65 9.42
C SER A 167 -19.87 -0.47 8.79
N ASN A 168 -19.48 -0.27 7.52
CA ASN A 168 -18.70 -1.21 6.73
C ASN A 168 -17.30 -0.64 6.46
N PRO A 169 -16.31 -0.88 7.35
CA PRO A 169 -14.93 -0.48 7.10
C PRO A 169 -14.38 -1.20 5.86
N THR A 170 -13.50 -0.52 5.13
CA THR A 170 -12.87 -1.04 3.91
C THR A 170 -11.44 -1.46 4.18
N LEU A 171 -10.98 -2.60 3.64
CA LEU A 171 -9.59 -3.05 3.72
C LEU A 171 -8.88 -2.92 2.35
N ARG A 172 -7.73 -2.26 2.32
CA ARG A 172 -6.85 -2.17 1.13
C ARG A 172 -5.40 -2.41 1.50
N ALA A 173 -4.63 -3.03 0.61
CA ALA A 173 -3.18 -3.17 0.76
C ALA A 173 -2.45 -2.43 -0.36
N TYR A 174 -1.31 -1.86 0.01
CA TYR A 174 -0.36 -1.27 -0.92
C TYR A 174 1.05 -1.53 -0.40
N ASN A 175 1.89 -2.15 -1.22
CA ASN A 175 3.24 -2.56 -0.82
C ASN A 175 3.21 -3.34 0.53
N ASP A 176 4.07 -2.99 1.49
CA ASP A 176 4.16 -3.62 2.82
C ASP A 176 3.11 -3.12 3.83
N TYR A 177 2.00 -2.53 3.38
CA TYR A 177 1.05 -1.86 4.25
C TYR A 177 -0.39 -2.24 3.94
N ALA A 178 -1.20 -2.36 4.98
CA ALA A 178 -2.64 -2.49 4.84
C ALA A 178 -3.37 -1.38 5.61
N PHE A 179 -4.44 -0.86 5.02
CA PHE A 179 -5.20 0.28 5.51
C PHE A 179 -6.65 -0.17 5.71
N ILE A 180 -7.17 0.07 6.91
CA ILE A 180 -8.59 -0.12 7.22
C ILE A 180 -9.19 1.26 7.49
N THR A 181 -10.09 1.69 6.62
CA THR A 181 -10.77 2.99 6.73
C THR A 181 -12.24 2.80 7.04
N ASP A 182 -12.79 3.69 7.86
CA ASP A 182 -14.22 3.70 8.19
C ASP A 182 -14.69 5.15 8.18
N ASP A 183 -15.42 5.57 7.15
CA ASP A 183 -15.83 6.97 6.99
C ASP A 183 -16.99 7.37 7.92
N VAL A 184 -17.71 6.39 8.47
CA VAL A 184 -18.77 6.63 9.46
C VAL A 184 -18.16 6.90 10.83
N ASN A 185 -17.21 6.07 11.25
CA ASN A 185 -16.50 6.21 12.52
C ASN A 185 -15.26 7.11 12.44
N GLN A 186 -14.84 7.46 11.22
CA GLN A 186 -13.78 8.40 10.86
C GLN A 186 -12.43 8.07 11.45
N TYR A 187 -12.00 6.83 11.21
CA TYR A 187 -10.67 6.37 11.57
C TYR A 187 -9.98 5.71 10.38
N VAL A 188 -8.66 5.72 10.43
CA VAL A 188 -7.80 4.85 9.63
C VAL A 188 -6.91 4.03 10.57
N PHE A 189 -6.90 2.72 10.36
CA PHE A 189 -5.98 1.79 10.99
C PHE A 189 -4.93 1.35 9.97
N ILE A 190 -3.67 1.54 10.29
CA ILE A 190 -2.54 1.23 9.40
C ILE A 190 -1.80 0.03 9.98
N LEU A 191 -1.78 -1.07 9.25
CA LEU A 191 -0.94 -2.22 9.52
C LEU A 191 0.38 -2.09 8.76
N THR A 192 1.47 -2.35 9.47
CA THR A 192 2.82 -2.48 8.90
C THR A 192 3.38 -3.86 9.27
N PRO A 193 4.54 -4.27 8.70
CA PRO A 193 5.09 -5.59 8.95
C PRO A 193 5.36 -5.86 10.44
N ASN A 194 5.62 -4.81 11.23
CA ASN A 194 6.02 -4.92 12.64
C ASN A 194 5.16 -4.13 13.63
N LYS A 195 4.36 -3.16 13.17
CA LYS A 195 3.59 -2.24 14.02
C LYS A 195 2.19 -2.01 13.46
N SER A 196 1.33 -1.42 14.28
CA SER A 196 0.05 -0.87 13.85
C SER A 196 -0.10 0.57 14.33
N TYR A 197 -0.96 1.33 13.66
CA TYR A 197 -1.30 2.70 14.04
C TYR A 197 -2.82 2.90 13.93
N PHE A 198 -3.44 3.41 15.00
CA PHE A 198 -4.84 3.83 14.99
C PHE A 198 -4.92 5.36 15.03
N LEU A 199 -5.53 5.95 14.00
CA LEU A 199 -5.66 7.40 13.85
C LEU A 199 -7.11 7.76 13.57
N LEU A 200 -7.62 8.77 14.28
CA LEU A 200 -8.84 9.42 13.86
C LEU A 200 -8.53 10.36 12.70
N TYR A 201 -9.50 10.61 11.83
CA TYR A 201 -9.33 11.56 10.74
C TYR A 201 -8.96 12.96 11.27
N SER A 202 -9.49 13.32 12.45
CA SER A 202 -9.18 14.57 13.15
C SER A 202 -7.72 14.70 13.62
N ASP A 203 -6.99 13.59 13.73
CA ASP A 203 -5.59 13.58 14.17
C ASP A 203 -4.63 13.88 13.02
N LEU A 204 -5.06 13.69 11.77
CA LEU A 204 -4.23 13.87 10.60
C LEU A 204 -4.03 15.35 10.31
N VAL A 205 -2.83 15.72 9.86
CA VAL A 205 -2.47 17.09 9.51
C VAL A 205 -2.13 17.18 8.03
N SER A 206 -1.31 16.26 7.53
CA SER A 206 -0.92 16.22 6.12
C SER A 206 -0.43 14.83 5.71
N VAL A 207 -0.39 14.61 4.40
CA VAL A 207 0.31 13.51 3.76
C VAL A 207 1.27 14.09 2.72
N SER A 208 2.52 13.61 2.71
CA SER A 208 3.50 13.94 1.68
C SER A 208 4.16 12.70 1.10
N TYR A 209 4.67 12.84 -0.12
CA TYR A 209 5.46 11.83 -0.81
C TYR A 209 6.80 12.42 -1.22
N GLU A 210 7.87 11.70 -0.92
CA GLU A 210 9.26 12.12 -1.13
C GLU A 210 10.04 11.10 -1.96
N GLU A 211 10.85 11.62 -2.90
CA GLU A 211 11.87 10.88 -3.65
C GLU A 211 13.26 11.35 -3.22
N ASN A 212 14.10 10.43 -2.73
CA ASN A 212 15.46 10.73 -2.24
C ASN A 212 15.51 11.86 -1.19
N GLY A 213 14.42 12.09 -0.46
CA GLY A 213 14.30 13.16 0.54
C GLY A 213 13.79 14.50 0.00
N ASN A 214 13.48 14.60 -1.30
CA ASN A 214 12.84 15.76 -1.89
C ASN A 214 11.33 15.57 -1.94
N ASP A 215 10.56 16.55 -1.47
CA ASP A 215 9.10 16.54 -1.56
C ASP A 215 8.63 16.59 -3.03
N VAL A 216 7.89 15.57 -3.45
CA VAL A 216 7.27 15.47 -4.77
C VAL A 216 5.78 15.79 -4.69
N TYR A 217 5.13 15.46 -3.58
CA TYR A 217 3.72 15.75 -3.36
C TYR A 217 3.45 16.09 -1.91
N ASN A 218 2.55 17.05 -1.66
CA ASN A 218 2.06 17.38 -0.33
C ASN A 218 0.59 17.79 -0.38
N LYS A 219 -0.21 17.27 0.56
CA LYS A 219 -1.55 17.76 0.87
C LYS A 219 -1.70 17.90 2.38
N SER A 220 -2.25 19.03 2.82
CA SER A 220 -2.51 19.33 4.22
C SER A 220 -3.97 19.72 4.45
N LEU A 221 -4.44 19.60 5.69
CA LEU A 221 -5.77 20.08 6.08
C LEU A 221 -5.92 21.57 5.78
N GLY A 222 -6.94 21.94 5.01
CA GLY A 222 -7.24 23.31 4.60
C GLY A 222 -6.22 23.93 3.63
N GLY A 223 -5.21 23.17 3.22
CA GLY A 223 -4.20 23.59 2.26
C GLY A 223 -4.53 23.13 0.84
N ALA A 224 -4.04 23.88 -0.16
CA ALA A 224 -4.06 23.40 -1.53
C ALA A 224 -3.19 22.14 -1.68
N VAL A 225 -3.56 21.26 -2.61
CA VAL A 225 -2.68 20.17 -3.04
C VAL A 225 -1.50 20.79 -3.81
N VAL A 226 -0.29 20.66 -3.28
CA VAL A 226 0.93 21.12 -3.93
C VAL A 226 1.68 19.92 -4.49
N GLY A 227 1.70 19.78 -5.81
CA GLY A 227 2.52 18.81 -6.53
C GLY A 227 3.81 19.48 -7.03
N GLY A 228 4.94 19.18 -6.39
CA GLY A 228 6.25 19.53 -6.91
C GLY A 228 6.64 18.61 -8.08
N LEU A 229 7.43 19.13 -9.01
CA LEU A 229 7.96 18.48 -10.22
C LEU A 229 7.58 16.99 -10.49
N LEU A 230 6.73 16.82 -11.52
CA LEU A 230 6.91 15.84 -12.61
C LEU A 230 6.71 14.36 -12.25
N PHE A 231 5.43 13.96 -12.19
CA PHE A 231 5.03 12.58 -12.47
C PHE A 231 5.03 12.35 -13.99
N GLY A 232 6.17 11.93 -14.56
CA GLY A 232 6.14 11.17 -15.81
C GLY A 232 5.41 9.85 -15.56
N GLY A 233 4.46 9.49 -16.42
CA GLY A 233 3.78 8.18 -16.40
C GLY A 233 2.32 8.22 -15.93
N VAL A 234 2.09 8.35 -14.62
CA VAL A 234 0.78 8.01 -14.02
C VAL A 234 0.06 9.20 -13.34
N GLY A 235 0.66 10.39 -13.30
CA GLY A 235 0.11 11.57 -12.59
C GLY A 235 -0.12 12.83 -13.41
N ALA A 236 -0.04 12.77 -14.74
CA ALA A 236 -0.31 13.91 -15.61
C ALA A 236 -1.83 14.17 -15.76
N ILE A 237 -2.47 14.74 -14.74
CA ILE A 237 -3.77 15.37 -14.91
C ILE A 237 -3.52 16.71 -15.63
N VAL A 238 -3.75 16.67 -16.95
CA VAL A 238 -4.23 17.76 -17.82
C VAL A 238 -3.51 19.12 -17.67
N GLY A 239 -2.55 19.36 -18.56
CA GLY A 239 -2.02 20.70 -18.82
C GLY A 239 -0.80 20.74 -19.73
N GLY A 240 -1.01 20.80 -21.05
CA GLY A 240 -0.06 21.39 -22.00
C GLY A 240 1.21 20.60 -22.35
N SER A 241 1.18 19.92 -23.50
CA SER A 241 2.31 19.78 -24.44
C SER A 241 3.70 19.35 -23.94
N THR A 242 3.82 18.64 -22.82
CA THR A 242 5.12 18.10 -22.32
C THR A 242 5.13 16.59 -22.12
N ALA A 243 4.40 15.86 -22.97
CA ALA A 243 4.37 14.39 -23.06
C ALA A 243 5.70 13.73 -23.54
N LYS A 244 6.86 14.40 -23.42
CA LYS A 244 8.15 13.90 -23.95
C LYS A 244 9.33 13.91 -22.98
N ALA A 245 9.18 14.42 -21.75
CA ALA A 245 10.24 14.27 -20.77
C ALA A 245 10.09 12.91 -20.06
N LYS A 246 10.60 11.82 -20.67
CA LYS A 246 11.22 10.76 -19.87
C LYS A 246 12.33 11.45 -19.08
N GLN A 247 12.00 12.00 -17.91
CA GLN A 247 13.01 12.56 -17.04
C GLN A 247 13.94 11.41 -16.68
N ASN A 248 15.25 11.58 -16.91
CA ASN A 248 16.29 10.67 -16.44
C ASN A 248 16.37 10.75 -14.91
N LYS A 249 15.33 10.29 -14.21
CA LYS A 249 15.29 10.26 -12.76
C LYS A 249 16.17 9.11 -12.27
N GLU A 250 16.86 9.37 -11.18
CA GLU A 250 17.59 8.36 -10.41
C GLU A 250 16.93 8.29 -9.04
N VAL A 251 16.15 7.23 -8.79
CA VAL A 251 15.35 7.07 -7.58
C VAL A 251 15.93 5.94 -6.75
N SER A 252 16.47 6.28 -5.58
CA SER A 252 17.00 5.32 -4.61
C SER A 252 16.02 5.03 -3.47
N LYS A 253 15.08 5.96 -3.23
CA LYS A 253 14.18 5.90 -2.09
C LYS A 253 12.86 6.62 -2.36
N MET A 254 11.75 5.98 -1.99
CA MET A 254 10.37 6.48 -2.09
C MET A 254 9.70 6.37 -0.72
N VAL A 255 9.21 7.48 -0.17
CA VAL A 255 8.64 7.51 1.19
C VAL A 255 7.36 8.31 1.21
N ILE A 256 6.32 7.77 1.84
CA ILE A 256 5.14 8.55 2.24
C ILE A 256 5.29 8.94 3.70
N LYS A 257 5.11 10.23 4.00
CA LYS A 257 5.06 10.75 5.37
C LYS A 257 3.65 11.19 5.69
N ILE A 258 3.11 10.69 6.81
CA ILE A 258 1.82 11.09 7.35
C ILE A 258 2.10 11.90 8.60
N LEU A 259 1.76 13.18 8.60
CA LEU A 259 1.89 14.07 9.75
C LEU A 259 0.61 14.02 10.58
N LYS A 260 0.75 13.87 11.90
CA LYS A 260 -0.35 13.79 12.85
C LYS A 260 -0.14 14.69 14.06
N LYS A 261 -1.23 15.02 14.75
CA LYS A 261 -1.26 15.85 15.97
C LYS A 261 -0.75 15.07 17.18
N ASP A 262 0.56 14.86 17.24
CA ASP A 262 1.24 14.22 18.35
C ASP A 262 2.68 14.75 18.40
N THR A 263 3.04 15.54 19.41
CA THR A 263 4.38 16.13 19.49
C THR A 263 5.47 15.10 19.85
N ALA A 264 5.12 13.97 20.44
CA ALA A 264 6.06 12.91 20.77
C ALA A 264 6.38 12.04 19.54
N ASN A 265 5.35 11.71 18.75
CA ASN A 265 5.49 10.94 17.52
C ASN A 265 4.72 11.61 16.36
N PRO A 266 5.24 12.71 15.79
CA PRO A 266 4.47 13.56 14.89
C PRO A 266 4.27 12.97 13.51
N ASN A 267 5.07 12.00 13.08
CA ASN A 267 4.94 11.42 11.76
C ASN A 267 5.04 9.89 11.74
N ILE A 268 4.31 9.30 10.79
CA ILE A 268 4.46 7.92 10.36
C ILE A 268 5.14 7.95 9.00
N ARG A 269 6.22 7.18 8.85
CA ARG A 269 6.96 7.07 7.59
C ARG A 269 6.76 5.68 7.00
N LEU A 270 6.14 5.62 5.83
CA LEU A 270 5.93 4.41 5.05
C LEU A 270 6.99 4.39 3.95
N VAL A 271 7.97 3.51 4.06
CA VAL A 271 9.00 3.33 3.04
C VAL A 271 8.42 2.39 1.98
N ILE A 272 8.19 2.91 0.78
CA ILE A 272 7.65 2.12 -0.34
C ILE A 272 8.79 1.50 -1.14
N TYR A 273 9.92 2.21 -1.23
CA TYR A 273 11.12 1.71 -1.88
C TYR A 273 12.37 2.23 -1.18
N SER A 274 13.36 1.36 -1.02
CA SER A 274 14.71 1.69 -0.59
C SER A 274 15.66 0.60 -1.10
N GLY A 275 16.43 0.89 -2.14
CA GLY A 275 17.23 -0.13 -2.79
C GLY A 275 18.20 0.40 -3.83
N VAL A 276 18.51 -0.44 -4.82
CA VAL A 276 19.36 -0.06 -5.96
C VAL A 276 18.75 1.13 -6.69
N ILE A 277 19.59 2.03 -7.20
CA ILE A 277 19.11 3.23 -7.90
C ILE A 277 18.34 2.81 -9.15
N LEU A 278 17.04 3.13 -9.19
CA LEU A 278 16.20 2.99 -10.37
C LEU A 278 16.49 4.15 -11.32
N LYS A 279 16.97 3.84 -12.52
CA LYS A 279 17.20 4.84 -13.56
C LYS A 279 16.05 4.78 -14.56
N THR A 280 15.08 5.69 -14.49
CA THR A 280 13.86 5.66 -15.32
C THR A 280 14.11 5.78 -16.84
N LYS A 281 15.36 6.08 -17.24
CA LYS A 281 15.79 5.96 -18.63
C LYS A 281 15.84 4.52 -19.15
N ASN A 282 16.09 3.56 -18.25
CA ASN A 282 16.09 2.13 -18.51
C ASN A 282 14.64 1.61 -18.44
N THR A 283 14.24 0.81 -19.42
CA THR A 283 12.89 0.24 -19.49
C THR A 283 12.52 -0.59 -18.26
N ALA A 284 13.42 -1.46 -17.77
CA ALA A 284 13.15 -2.33 -16.63
C ALA A 284 12.97 -1.52 -15.34
N ASP A 285 13.89 -0.59 -15.08
CA ASP A 285 13.80 0.31 -13.92
C ASP A 285 12.58 1.22 -14.00
N ASN A 286 12.20 1.67 -15.20
CA ASN A 286 10.99 2.47 -15.39
C ASN A 286 9.74 1.64 -15.11
N MET A 287 9.65 0.41 -15.59
CA MET A 287 8.51 -0.47 -15.27
C MET A 287 8.37 -0.66 -13.77
N ARG A 288 9.48 -0.96 -13.07
CA ARG A 288 9.48 -1.11 -11.62
C ARG A 288 9.07 0.18 -10.90
N TYR A 289 9.56 1.33 -11.37
CA TYR A 289 9.17 2.64 -10.84
C TYR A 289 7.67 2.92 -11.04
N GLU A 290 7.11 2.65 -12.22
CA GLU A 290 5.67 2.85 -12.49
C GLU A 290 4.79 1.96 -11.60
N GLU A 291 5.21 0.71 -11.32
CA GLU A 291 4.53 -0.17 -10.37
C GLU A 291 4.55 0.43 -8.96
N LEU A 292 5.71 0.86 -8.47
CA LEU A 292 5.84 1.53 -7.16
C LEU A 292 4.99 2.80 -7.09
N MET A 293 4.87 3.54 -8.20
CA MET A 293 4.04 4.73 -8.27
C MET A 293 2.54 4.44 -8.19
N LYS A 294 2.08 3.26 -8.62
CA LYS A 294 0.68 2.83 -8.39
C LYS A 294 0.41 2.64 -6.90
N GLU A 295 1.34 2.00 -6.19
CA GLU A 295 1.27 1.82 -4.72
C GLU A 295 1.24 3.19 -4.01
N VAL A 296 2.16 4.09 -4.38
CA VAL A 296 2.20 5.46 -3.84
C VAL A 296 0.88 6.18 -4.08
N THR A 297 0.33 6.07 -5.30
CA THR A 297 -0.90 6.74 -5.69
C THR A 297 -2.08 6.24 -4.85
N GLY A 298 -2.22 4.93 -4.68
CA GLY A 298 -3.29 4.36 -3.86
C GLY A 298 -3.27 4.86 -2.41
N ILE A 299 -2.11 4.87 -1.78
CA ILE A 299 -1.96 5.39 -0.41
C ILE A 299 -2.27 6.89 -0.36
N LYS A 300 -1.69 7.67 -1.29
CA LYS A 300 -1.91 9.12 -1.39
C LYS A 300 -3.39 9.46 -1.55
N ASP A 301 -4.12 8.71 -2.36
CA ASP A 301 -5.52 8.96 -2.65
C ASP A 301 -6.39 8.66 -1.40
N ILE A 302 -6.10 7.57 -0.67
CA ILE A 302 -6.74 7.29 0.63
C ILE A 302 -6.61 8.50 1.56
N PHE A 303 -5.37 8.94 1.82
CA PHE A 303 -5.16 10.07 2.74
C PHE A 303 -5.68 11.39 2.19
N SER A 304 -5.72 11.55 0.87
CA SER A 304 -6.32 12.74 0.25
C SER A 304 -7.80 12.84 0.57
N VAL A 305 -8.55 11.75 0.41
CA VAL A 305 -9.98 11.70 0.73
C VAL A 305 -10.20 11.92 2.22
N ILE A 306 -9.41 11.27 3.08
CA ILE A 306 -9.50 11.44 4.53
C ILE A 306 -9.33 12.91 4.95
N LEU A 307 -8.31 13.59 4.39
CA LEU A 307 -8.07 15.00 4.68
C LEU A 307 -9.21 15.90 4.19
N ASP A 308 -9.84 15.58 3.05
CA ASP A 308 -11.01 16.34 2.56
C ASP A 308 -12.23 16.17 3.47
N ILE A 309 -12.49 14.94 3.95
CA ILE A 309 -13.55 14.66 4.92
C ILE A 309 -13.31 15.47 6.21
N ALA A 310 -12.09 15.44 6.73
CA ALA A 310 -11.72 16.16 7.94
C ALA A 310 -11.77 17.70 7.77
N ASP A 311 -11.44 18.23 6.59
CA ASP A 311 -11.52 19.67 6.32
C ASP A 311 -12.98 20.15 6.20
N ASN A 312 -13.83 19.39 5.52
CA ASN A 312 -15.24 19.74 5.37
C ASN A 312 -15.97 19.82 6.72
N GLN A 313 -15.64 18.93 7.66
CA GLN A 313 -16.22 19.00 9.00
C GLN A 313 -15.86 20.26 9.76
N LYS A 314 -14.61 20.74 9.67
CA LYS A 314 -14.22 22.00 10.31
C LYS A 314 -14.99 23.20 9.77
N LYS A 315 -15.46 23.13 8.52
CA LYS A 315 -16.33 24.17 7.94
C LYS A 315 -17.72 24.11 8.56
N PHE A 316 -18.32 22.92 8.68
CA PHE A 316 -19.64 22.73 9.31
C PHE A 316 -19.64 22.99 10.83
N SER A 317 -18.60 22.60 11.57
CA SER A 317 -18.51 22.85 13.02
C SER A 317 -18.32 24.34 13.37
N LYS A 318 -17.91 25.18 12.42
CA LYS A 318 -17.87 26.64 12.62
C LYS A 318 -19.25 27.30 12.48
N ASP A 319 -20.23 26.62 11.88
CA ASP A 319 -21.58 27.15 11.72
C ASP A 319 -22.51 26.75 12.88
N GLU A 320 -22.21 25.68 13.63
CA GLU A 320 -23.09 25.16 14.70
C GLU A 320 -22.71 25.56 16.14
N GLU A 321 -21.63 26.31 16.37
CA GLU A 321 -21.32 26.96 17.66
C GLU A 321 -21.57 28.47 17.66
N SER A 322 -22.60 28.92 16.93
CA SER A 322 -23.15 30.28 17.10
C SER A 322 -24.40 30.24 17.98
N VAL A 323 -24.18 30.15 19.30
CA VAL A 323 -25.04 30.96 20.19
C VAL A 323 -24.85 32.40 19.71
N PRO A 324 -25.90 33.17 19.41
CA PRO A 324 -25.75 34.50 18.85
C PRO A 324 -25.12 35.40 19.92
N SER A 325 -23.80 35.48 19.92
CA SER A 325 -23.09 36.62 20.48
C SER A 325 -23.32 37.80 19.53
N PRO A 326 -23.48 39.03 20.06
CA PRO A 326 -23.65 40.19 19.20
C PRO A 326 -22.42 40.26 18.30
N VAL A 327 -22.64 40.12 16.99
CA VAL A 327 -21.59 40.25 15.99
C VAL A 327 -20.84 41.54 16.29
N SER A 328 -19.53 41.44 16.50
CA SER A 328 -18.71 42.59 16.81
C SER A 328 -18.80 43.57 15.64
N VAL A 329 -19.21 44.80 15.90
CA VAL A 329 -19.31 45.89 14.89
C VAL A 329 -17.99 46.02 14.10
N ALA A 330 -16.85 45.69 14.72
CA ALA A 330 -15.54 45.69 14.06
C ALA A 330 -15.41 44.66 12.93
N ASP A 331 -16.01 43.48 13.07
CA ASP A 331 -15.96 42.43 12.04
C ASP A 331 -16.83 42.80 10.84
N GLU A 332 -17.98 43.46 11.08
CA GLU A 332 -18.85 43.95 10.01
C GLU A 332 -18.20 45.11 9.26
N LEU A 333 -17.51 46.02 9.95
CA LEU A 333 -16.74 47.10 9.33
C LEU A 333 -15.59 46.57 8.48
N THR A 334 -14.93 45.49 8.90
CA THR A 334 -13.83 44.87 8.14
C THR A 334 -14.35 44.22 6.85
N LYS A 335 -15.51 43.53 6.90
CA LYS A 335 -16.17 42.99 5.70
C LYS A 335 -16.62 44.09 4.76
N LEU A 336 -17.19 45.17 5.30
CA LEU A 336 -17.65 46.31 4.53
C LEU A 336 -16.48 47.01 3.81
N ALA A 337 -15.33 47.16 4.47
CA ALA A 337 -14.12 47.75 3.89
C ALA A 337 -13.54 46.88 2.76
N ASN A 338 -13.60 45.55 2.90
CA ASN A 338 -13.18 44.63 1.86
C ASN A 338 -14.09 44.69 0.62
N LEU A 339 -15.41 44.82 0.79
CA LEU A 339 -16.35 44.96 -0.33
C LEU A 339 -16.12 46.26 -1.12
N LYS A 340 -15.79 47.36 -0.42
CA LYS A 340 -15.35 48.60 -1.06
C LYS A 340 -14.02 48.44 -1.79
N ALA A 341 -13.01 47.84 -1.14
CA ALA A 341 -11.70 47.63 -1.74
C ALA A 341 -11.73 46.75 -3.00
N GLN A 342 -12.69 45.84 -3.06
CA GLN A 342 -12.96 44.99 -4.23
C GLN A 342 -13.82 45.68 -5.31
N GLY A 343 -14.22 46.95 -5.10
CA GLY A 343 -15.05 47.71 -6.03
C GLY A 343 -16.49 47.19 -6.15
N ILE A 344 -16.92 46.32 -5.23
CA ILE A 344 -18.28 45.76 -5.19
C ILE A 344 -19.27 46.79 -4.65
N LEU A 345 -18.81 47.66 -3.74
CA LEU A 345 -19.57 48.81 -3.24
C LEU A 345 -18.96 50.10 -3.75
N SER A 346 -19.81 51.04 -4.14
CA SER A 346 -19.40 52.43 -4.33
C SER A 346 -19.05 53.11 -2.99
N GLU A 347 -18.32 54.21 -3.06
CA GLU A 347 -17.94 55.03 -1.90
C GLU A 347 -19.18 55.46 -1.09
N GLU A 348 -20.27 55.80 -1.79
CA GLU A 348 -21.51 56.28 -1.19
C GLU A 348 -22.29 55.15 -0.48
N GLU A 349 -22.33 53.95 -1.08
CA GLU A 349 -22.95 52.76 -0.47
C GLU A 349 -22.17 52.26 0.74
N PHE A 350 -20.83 52.34 0.67
CA PHE A 350 -19.95 52.02 1.79
C PHE A 350 -20.22 52.93 2.99
N GLU A 351 -20.22 54.25 2.82
CA GLU A 351 -20.43 55.18 3.95
C GLU A 351 -21.85 55.07 4.52
N LYS A 352 -22.88 54.84 3.69
CA LYS A 352 -24.26 54.66 4.15
C LYS A 352 -24.44 53.41 5.02
N GLN A 353 -23.76 52.31 4.68
CA GLN A 353 -23.79 51.09 5.48
C GLN A 353 -22.90 51.21 6.73
N LYS A 354 -21.73 51.84 6.62
CA LYS A 354 -20.83 52.10 7.75
C LYS A 354 -21.50 52.95 8.83
N ALA A 355 -22.26 53.98 8.44
CA ALA A 355 -23.03 54.79 9.38
C ALA A 355 -24.09 53.96 10.13
N LYS A 356 -24.80 53.04 9.46
CA LYS A 356 -25.75 52.14 10.10
C LYS A 356 -25.11 51.18 11.10
N LEU A 357 -23.87 50.77 10.84
CA LEU A 357 -23.12 49.86 11.71
C LEU A 357 -22.54 50.56 12.95
N LEU A 358 -22.28 51.87 12.87
CA LEU A 358 -21.67 52.65 13.95
C LEU A 358 -22.68 53.35 14.87
N GLY A 359 -23.96 53.41 14.48
CA GLY A 359 -25.05 54.02 15.25
C GLY A 359 -25.35 55.45 14.84
#